data_AF-A0A4U5R1E6-F1
#
_entry.id   AF-A0A4U5R1E6-F1
#
_cell.length_a   1.000
_cell.length_b   1.000
_cell.length_c   1.000
_cell.angle_alpha   90.00
_cell.angle_beta   90.00
_cell.angle_gamma   90.00
#
_symmetry.space_group_name_H-M   'P 1'
#
loop_
_entity.id
_entity.type
_entity.pdbx_description
1 polymer ?
#
loop_
_entity_poly.entity_id
_entity_poly.type
_entity_poly.pdbx_seq_one_letter_code
_entity_poly.pdbx_strand_id
1 'polypeptide(L)'
;MNSTMLANVLNALKSATLSRLKHITLQTCTEQYLGLILDPSLEGKLVHQVPPFKEDLDRLPHPNFYCALEDLVASDFPSITHPVHRWLIIIGASSRRVGIILLTLSVYATICQYQGLPFRYPGNKYTWEHFCDMSDARVLAEQQIWAAVTDGAKNQAFNCTNGDVFTGKSLWKVLCEVFDVGFVAYEENDEKFDWLGMMKGKGKLWDEIVEKYELL
;
A
#
# COMPACT_ATOMS: atom_id res chain seq x y z
N MET A 1 7.09 4.43 17.91
CA MET A 1 6.58 3.05 17.77
C MET A 1 7.33 2.28 16.68
N ASN A 2 7.23 2.67 15.40
CA ASN A 2 7.88 1.94 14.29
C ASN A 2 9.40 1.79 14.46
N SER A 3 10.13 2.86 14.77
CA SER A 3 11.58 2.80 15.00
C SER A 3 11.95 1.91 16.18
N THR A 4 11.13 1.86 17.23
CA THR A 4 11.34 0.97 18.38
C THR A 4 11.18 -0.49 17.98
N MET A 5 10.19 -0.82 17.15
CA MET A 5 10.00 -2.19 16.65
C MET A 5 11.21 -2.64 15.83
N LEU A 6 11.69 -1.79 14.92
CA LEU A 6 12.87 -2.11 14.11
C LEU A 6 14.11 -2.23 15.00
N ALA A 7 14.35 -1.27 15.91
CA ALA A 7 15.48 -1.30 16.83
C ALA A 7 15.52 -2.59 17.65
N ASN A 8 14.38 -3.10 18.12
CA ASN A 8 14.30 -4.36 18.86
C ASN A 8 14.76 -5.55 18.00
N VAL A 9 14.35 -5.61 16.72
CA VAL A 9 14.80 -6.64 15.78
C VAL A 9 16.31 -6.53 15.53
N LEU A 10 16.79 -5.31 15.25
CA LEU A 10 18.20 -5.06 14.98
C LEU A 10 19.08 -5.42 16.20
N ASN A 11 18.67 -5.07 17.41
CA ASN A 11 19.37 -5.40 18.64
C ASN A 11 19.42 -6.91 18.91
N ALA A 12 18.34 -7.63 18.63
CA ALA A 12 18.31 -9.10 18.73
C ALA A 12 19.24 -9.76 17.71
N LEU A 13 19.34 -9.22 16.50
CA LEU A 13 20.26 -9.72 15.47
C LEU A 13 21.73 -9.43 15.80
N LYS A 14 22.01 -8.30 16.46
CA LYS A 14 23.36 -7.92 16.94
C LYS A 14 23.86 -8.81 18.07
N SER A 15 22.97 -9.27 18.96
CA SER A 15 23.36 -10.07 20.13
C SER A 15 23.73 -11.53 19.78
N ALA A 16 23.51 -11.96 18.54
CA ALA A 16 23.89 -13.28 18.07
C ALA A 16 25.41 -13.40 17.88
N THR A 17 26.04 -14.28 18.67
CA THR A 17 27.50 -14.50 18.72
C THR A 17 28.13 -15.04 17.43
N LEU A 18 27.36 -15.62 16.52
CA LEU A 18 27.81 -16.13 15.21
C LEU A 18 26.87 -15.68 14.08
N SER A 19 26.71 -14.37 13.92
CA SER A 19 25.83 -13.83 12.89
C SER A 19 26.42 -14.03 11.49
N ARG A 20 25.68 -14.75 10.62
CA ARG A 20 25.93 -14.84 9.17
C ARG A 20 25.12 -13.81 8.39
N LEU A 21 24.57 -12.80 9.05
CA LEU A 21 23.73 -11.78 8.44
C LEU A 21 24.55 -10.95 7.44
N LYS A 22 24.07 -10.89 6.20
CA LYS A 22 24.72 -10.14 5.10
C LYS A 22 23.85 -9.04 4.53
N HIS A 23 22.55 -9.09 4.80
CA HIS A 23 21.56 -8.27 4.14
C HIS A 23 20.35 -8.00 5.03
N ILE A 24 19.86 -6.77 5.03
CA ILE A 24 18.61 -6.36 5.67
C ILE A 24 17.81 -5.56 4.63
N THR A 25 16.70 -6.10 4.17
CA THR A 25 15.81 -5.38 3.26
C THR A 25 14.85 -4.52 4.06
N LEU A 26 14.78 -3.22 3.76
CA LEU A 26 13.80 -2.32 4.35
C LEU A 26 12.67 -2.03 3.35
N GLN A 27 11.43 -2.31 3.75
CA GLN A 27 10.25 -1.95 2.96
C GLN A 27 9.61 -0.68 3.53
N THR A 28 9.57 0.39 2.74
CA THR A 28 8.96 1.69 3.06
C THR A 28 7.85 2.02 2.06
N CYS A 29 7.40 3.27 1.98
CA CYS A 29 6.29 3.68 1.11
C CYS A 29 6.64 4.95 0.32
N THR A 30 6.01 5.14 -0.84
CA THR A 30 6.09 6.38 -1.64
C THR A 30 5.47 7.60 -0.92
N GLU A 31 4.80 7.40 0.22
CA GLU A 31 4.52 8.46 1.20
C GLU A 31 5.78 9.21 1.66
N GLN A 32 6.97 8.70 1.40
CA GLN A 32 8.21 9.45 1.58
C GLN A 32 8.30 10.69 0.66
N TYR A 33 7.64 10.66 -0.51
CA TYR A 33 7.57 11.74 -1.49
C TYR A 33 6.33 12.62 -1.34
N LEU A 34 5.26 12.04 -0.79
CA LEU A 34 3.97 12.70 -0.58
C LEU A 34 3.80 13.21 0.86
N GLY A 35 4.70 12.88 1.78
CA GLY A 35 4.42 13.03 3.19
C GLY A 35 3.35 12.02 3.65
N LEU A 36 3.08 12.01 4.95
CA LEU A 36 2.11 11.10 5.55
C LEU A 36 0.69 11.60 5.27
N ILE A 37 0.24 11.46 4.02
CA ILE A 37 -1.08 11.92 3.55
C ILE A 37 -2.25 11.27 4.30
N LEU A 38 -2.02 10.12 4.92
CA LEU A 38 -2.99 9.42 5.76
C LEU A 38 -3.04 9.94 7.20
N ASP A 39 -2.15 10.86 7.59
CA ASP A 39 -2.21 11.55 8.89
C ASP A 39 -3.16 12.75 8.79
N PRO A 40 -4.35 12.69 9.43
CA PRO A 40 -5.33 13.78 9.36
C PRO A 40 -4.81 15.10 9.95
N SER A 41 -3.80 15.06 10.83
CA SER A 41 -3.24 16.26 11.43
C SER A 41 -2.39 17.10 10.46
N LEU A 42 -1.95 16.48 9.37
CA LEU A 42 -1.07 17.04 8.34
C LEU A 42 -1.82 17.44 7.06
N GLU A 43 -3.13 17.19 6.98
CA GLU A 43 -3.96 17.54 5.82
C GLU A 43 -3.85 19.04 5.46
N GLY A 44 -3.57 19.33 4.19
CA GLY A 44 -3.40 20.70 3.66
C GLY A 44 -2.11 21.43 4.10
N LYS A 45 -1.22 20.78 4.85
CA LYS A 45 0.03 21.37 5.36
C LYS A 45 1.30 20.75 4.76
N LEU A 46 1.14 19.70 3.95
CA LEU A 46 2.25 18.94 3.40
C LEU A 46 2.78 19.58 2.12
N VAL A 47 4.10 19.71 2.03
CA VAL A 47 4.79 19.91 0.75
C VAL A 47 4.97 18.54 0.10
N HIS A 48 4.54 18.42 -1.15
CA HIS A 48 4.66 17.19 -1.93
C HIS A 48 5.70 17.37 -3.03
N GLN A 49 6.45 16.30 -3.31
CA GLN A 49 7.22 16.24 -4.55
C GLN A 49 6.26 16.15 -5.75
N VAL A 50 6.74 16.51 -6.93
CA VAL A 50 5.96 16.39 -8.18
C VAL A 50 6.29 15.04 -8.84
N PRO A 51 5.29 14.20 -9.18
CA PRO A 51 5.54 12.95 -9.89
C PRO A 51 6.04 13.19 -11.33
N PRO A 52 6.79 12.24 -11.94
CA PRO A 52 7.12 10.92 -11.42
C PRO A 52 8.20 10.97 -10.33
N PHE A 53 7.97 10.23 -9.24
CA PHE A 53 8.90 10.19 -8.11
C PHE A 53 10.16 9.41 -8.46
N LYS A 54 11.30 9.94 -8.04
CA LYS A 54 12.62 9.33 -8.21
C LYS A 54 13.28 9.13 -6.86
N GLU A 55 14.17 8.15 -6.78
CA GLU A 55 14.77 7.70 -5.52
C GLU A 55 15.79 8.68 -4.95
N ASP A 56 16.35 9.53 -5.81
CA ASP A 56 17.32 10.58 -5.53
C ASP A 56 16.70 11.92 -5.11
N LEU A 57 15.37 12.01 -5.03
CA LEU A 57 14.68 13.20 -4.54
C LEU A 57 14.99 13.44 -3.06
N ASP A 58 15.17 14.72 -2.72
CA ASP A 58 15.39 15.14 -1.34
C ASP A 58 14.22 14.74 -0.43
N ARG A 59 14.58 14.36 0.80
CA ARG A 59 13.62 14.11 1.87
C ARG A 59 12.79 15.36 2.12
N LEU A 60 11.49 15.19 2.29
CA LEU A 60 10.60 16.27 2.65
C LEU A 60 10.98 16.86 4.02
N PRO A 61 10.77 18.17 4.25
CA PRO A 61 11.10 18.85 5.51
C PRO A 61 10.07 18.57 6.62
N HIS A 62 9.61 17.33 6.73
CA HIS A 62 8.60 16.89 7.68
C HIS A 62 9.01 15.58 8.36
N PRO A 63 8.68 15.36 9.64
CA PRO A 63 8.93 14.09 10.30
C PRO A 63 8.24 12.94 9.56
N ASN A 64 9.04 12.00 9.06
CA ASN A 64 8.55 10.80 8.41
C ASN A 64 9.24 9.60 9.04
N PHE A 65 8.45 8.67 9.58
CA PHE A 65 9.01 7.49 10.23
C PHE A 65 9.79 6.61 9.26
N TYR A 66 9.48 6.61 7.95
CA TYR A 66 10.27 5.87 6.95
C TYR A 66 11.72 6.34 6.91
N CYS A 67 11.95 7.66 6.94
CA CYS A 67 13.29 8.23 7.02
C CYS A 67 14.01 7.80 8.31
N ALA A 68 13.30 7.79 9.45
CA ALA A 68 13.86 7.34 10.71
C ALA A 68 14.20 5.84 10.71
N LEU A 69 13.48 5.00 9.95
CA LEU A 69 13.83 3.58 9.76
C LEU A 69 15.08 3.42 8.90
N GLU A 70 15.20 4.17 7.80
CA GLU A 70 16.40 4.18 6.95
C GLU A 70 17.63 4.57 7.77
N ASP A 71 17.54 5.67 8.53
CA ASP A 71 18.65 6.19 9.35
C ASP A 71 19.09 5.18 10.41
N LEU A 72 18.13 4.49 11.04
CA LEU A 72 18.40 3.48 12.06
C LEU A 72 19.13 2.27 11.49
N VAL A 73 18.75 1.77 10.32
CA VAL A 73 19.45 0.62 9.69
C VAL A 73 20.85 1.02 9.26
N ALA A 74 21.00 2.20 8.67
CA ALA A 74 22.28 2.73 8.24
C ALA A 74 23.26 2.93 9.41
N SER A 75 22.79 3.42 10.56
CA SER A 75 23.62 3.62 11.75
C SER A 75 24.01 2.32 12.43
N ASP A 76 23.08 1.36 12.49
CA ASP A 76 23.23 0.15 13.31
C ASP A 76 24.06 -0.94 12.65
N PHE A 77 24.13 -0.97 11.31
CA PHE A 77 24.80 -2.00 10.56
C PHE A 77 25.57 -1.45 9.34
N PRO A 78 26.62 -0.64 9.55
CA PRO A 78 27.35 0.00 8.44
C PRO A 78 28.03 -1.00 7.49
N SER A 79 28.29 -2.23 7.94
CA SER A 79 28.89 -3.30 7.14
C SER A 79 27.87 -4.24 6.47
N ILE A 80 26.58 -4.10 6.77
CA ILE A 80 25.50 -4.92 6.21
C ILE A 80 24.78 -4.15 5.11
N THR A 81 24.50 -4.85 4.02
CA THR A 81 23.82 -4.25 2.88
C THR A 81 22.35 -4.04 3.18
N HIS A 82 21.82 -2.85 2.85
CA HIS A 82 20.46 -2.46 3.20
C HIS A 82 19.73 -1.67 2.10
N PRO A 83 19.25 -2.34 1.04
CA PRO A 83 18.40 -1.68 0.06
C PRO A 83 17.05 -1.33 0.68
N VAL A 84 16.47 -0.24 0.15
CA VAL A 84 15.16 0.26 0.55
C VAL A 84 14.18 0.10 -0.60
N HIS A 85 12.99 -0.44 -0.34
CA HIS A 85 11.96 -0.67 -1.34
C HIS A 85 10.73 0.18 -1.04
N ARG A 86 10.42 1.12 -1.93
CA ARG A 86 9.32 2.09 -1.82
C ARG A 86 8.17 1.66 -2.71
N TRP A 87 7.05 1.24 -2.12
CA TRP A 87 5.81 0.90 -2.83
C TRP A 87 4.72 1.96 -2.56
N LEU A 88 3.70 2.06 -3.42
CA LEU A 88 2.57 2.97 -3.21
C LEU A 88 1.32 2.24 -2.72
N ILE A 89 0.77 1.37 -3.57
CA ILE A 89 -0.39 0.55 -3.27
C ILE A 89 0.00 -0.90 -3.56
N ILE A 90 -0.02 -1.76 -2.55
CA ILE A 90 0.24 -3.18 -2.74
C ILE A 90 -1.07 -3.91 -3.08
N ILE A 91 -1.03 -4.66 -4.18
CA ILE A 91 -2.03 -5.68 -4.49
C ILE A 91 -1.50 -7.04 -4.03
N GLY A 92 -2.27 -7.73 -3.19
CA GLY A 92 -1.94 -9.07 -2.74
C GLY A 92 -3.02 -9.67 -1.87
N ALA A 93 -2.86 -10.95 -1.53
CA ALA A 93 -3.80 -11.68 -0.68
C ALA A 93 -3.23 -11.81 0.73
N SER A 94 -3.74 -11.01 1.67
CA SER A 94 -3.48 -11.20 3.11
C SER A 94 -4.68 -10.76 3.92
N SER A 95 -5.37 -11.72 4.54
CA SER A 95 -6.52 -11.46 5.42
C SER A 95 -6.15 -10.77 6.73
N ARG A 96 -4.86 -10.77 7.10
CA ARG A 96 -4.36 -10.19 8.36
C ARG A 96 -3.85 -8.77 8.21
N ARG A 97 -3.72 -8.28 6.97
CA ARG A 97 -3.23 -6.93 6.71
C ARG A 97 -4.41 -5.96 6.66
N VAL A 98 -4.33 -4.93 7.52
CA VAL A 98 -5.24 -3.79 7.46
C VAL A 98 -4.87 -2.91 6.26
N GLY A 99 -5.87 -2.42 5.53
CA GLY A 99 -5.68 -1.43 4.46
C GLY A 99 -5.26 -1.97 3.09
N ILE A 100 -5.51 -3.25 2.77
CA ILE A 100 -5.38 -3.73 1.39
C ILE A 100 -6.61 -3.27 0.59
N ILE A 101 -6.40 -2.31 -0.30
CA ILE A 101 -7.47 -1.72 -1.13
C ILE A 101 -8.25 -2.78 -1.91
N LEU A 102 -7.56 -3.77 -2.53
CA LEU A 102 -8.22 -4.79 -3.34
C LEU A 102 -9.16 -5.66 -2.51
N LEU A 103 -8.75 -6.08 -1.30
CA LEU A 103 -9.59 -6.89 -0.43
C LEU A 103 -10.79 -6.07 0.06
N THR A 104 -10.59 -4.80 0.41
CA THR A 104 -11.68 -3.90 0.80
C THR A 104 -12.70 -3.72 -0.32
N LEU A 105 -12.24 -3.52 -1.57
CA LEU A 105 -13.11 -3.43 -2.74
C LEU A 105 -13.83 -4.76 -3.04
N SER A 106 -13.16 -5.89 -2.80
CA SER A 106 -13.74 -7.23 -2.99
C SER A 106 -14.88 -7.50 -2.02
N VAL A 107 -14.70 -7.17 -0.73
CA VAL A 107 -15.76 -7.25 0.29
C VAL A 107 -16.93 -6.34 -0.06
N TYR A 108 -16.64 -5.12 -0.50
CA TYR A 108 -17.68 -4.19 -0.94
C TYR A 108 -18.46 -4.72 -2.14
N ALA A 109 -17.78 -5.20 -3.18
CA ALA A 109 -18.41 -5.78 -4.36
C ALA A 109 -19.28 -6.99 -4.01
N THR A 110 -18.78 -7.88 -3.16
CA THR A 110 -19.52 -9.07 -2.67
C THR A 110 -20.79 -8.69 -1.94
N ILE A 111 -20.73 -7.67 -1.07
CA ILE A 111 -21.92 -7.15 -0.37
C ILE A 111 -22.92 -6.54 -1.35
N CYS A 112 -22.45 -5.78 -2.34
CA CYS A 112 -23.32 -5.22 -3.39
C CYS A 112 -24.02 -6.32 -4.17
N GLN A 113 -23.29 -7.34 -4.60
CA GLN A 113 -23.82 -8.50 -5.29
C GLN A 113 -24.88 -9.19 -4.45
N TYR A 114 -24.57 -9.49 -3.19
CA TYR A 114 -25.45 -10.23 -2.29
C TYR A 114 -26.78 -9.51 -2.02
N GLN A 115 -26.76 -8.18 -1.95
CA GLN A 115 -27.95 -7.37 -1.68
C GLN A 115 -28.63 -6.82 -2.94
N GLY A 116 -28.08 -7.05 -4.13
CA GLY A 116 -28.55 -6.42 -5.38
C GLY A 116 -28.39 -4.90 -5.38
N LEU A 117 -27.39 -4.37 -4.67
CA LEU A 117 -27.10 -2.93 -4.62
C LEU A 117 -26.16 -2.50 -5.74
N PRO A 118 -26.23 -1.24 -6.21
CA PRO A 118 -25.29 -0.71 -7.18
C PRO A 118 -23.86 -0.66 -6.60
N PHE A 119 -22.88 -1.14 -7.37
CA PHE A 119 -21.46 -1.07 -7.02
C PHE A 119 -20.87 0.27 -7.48
N ARG A 120 -21.03 1.29 -6.64
CA ARG A 120 -20.66 2.69 -6.91
C ARG A 120 -19.20 2.95 -6.52
N TYR A 121 -18.49 3.71 -7.34
CA TYR A 121 -17.10 4.07 -7.09
C TYR A 121 -16.97 4.94 -5.82
N PRO A 122 -16.17 4.55 -4.79
CA PRO A 122 -16.05 5.27 -3.53
C PRO A 122 -15.04 6.42 -3.54
N GLY A 123 -14.38 6.66 -4.68
CA GLY A 123 -13.42 7.75 -4.84
C GLY A 123 -14.03 9.03 -5.39
N ASN A 124 -13.18 9.86 -6.01
CA ASN A 124 -13.58 11.12 -6.63
C ASN A 124 -13.23 11.13 -8.13
N LYS A 125 -13.66 12.18 -8.83
CA LYS A 125 -13.40 12.38 -10.27
C LYS A 125 -11.93 12.28 -10.63
N TYR A 126 -11.04 12.82 -9.78
CA TYR A 126 -9.60 12.77 -10.02
C TYR A 126 -9.12 11.32 -10.07
N THR A 127 -9.41 10.53 -9.03
CA THR A 127 -9.03 9.10 -8.95
C THR A 127 -9.73 8.21 -9.98
N TRP A 128 -10.89 8.65 -10.49
CA TRP A 128 -11.64 7.94 -11.52
C TRP A 128 -11.02 8.08 -12.91
N GLU A 129 -10.65 9.31 -13.30
CA GLU A 129 -10.19 9.65 -14.66
C GLU A 129 -8.66 9.57 -14.83
N HIS A 130 -7.88 9.79 -13.76
CA HIS A 130 -6.42 9.88 -13.87
C HIS A 130 -5.72 8.52 -13.75
N PHE A 131 -4.51 8.48 -14.29
CA PHE A 131 -3.64 7.33 -14.18
C PHE A 131 -3.13 7.15 -12.75
N CYS A 132 -3.13 5.90 -12.31
CA CYS A 132 -2.44 5.44 -11.13
C CYS A 132 -1.68 4.14 -11.45
N ASP A 133 -0.72 3.82 -10.59
CA ASP A 133 0.04 2.59 -10.60
C ASP A 133 -0.18 1.81 -9.29
N MET A 134 0.24 0.55 -9.30
CA MET A 134 0.22 -0.33 -8.14
C MET A 134 1.45 -1.24 -8.16
N SER A 135 1.70 -1.90 -7.04
CA SER A 135 2.78 -2.86 -6.84
C SER A 135 2.17 -4.22 -6.50
N ASP A 136 2.32 -5.22 -7.36
CA ASP A 136 1.99 -6.61 -7.03
C ASP A 136 2.94 -7.10 -5.92
N ALA A 137 2.40 -7.76 -4.90
CA ALA A 137 3.17 -8.26 -3.78
C ALA A 137 4.28 -9.24 -4.21
N ARG A 138 4.08 -9.99 -5.29
CA ARG A 138 5.07 -10.91 -5.87
C ARG A 138 6.19 -10.14 -6.56
N VAL A 139 5.85 -9.11 -7.34
CA VAL A 139 6.86 -8.22 -7.96
C VAL A 139 7.71 -7.54 -6.88
N LEU A 140 7.08 -7.07 -5.81
CA LEU A 140 7.80 -6.51 -4.67
C LEU A 140 8.72 -7.54 -4.00
N ALA A 141 8.25 -8.77 -3.78
CA ALA A 141 9.07 -9.85 -3.23
C ALA A 141 10.25 -10.21 -4.16
N GLU A 142 10.01 -10.29 -5.46
CA GLU A 142 11.04 -10.53 -6.48
C GLU A 142 12.09 -9.42 -6.49
N GLN A 143 11.68 -8.15 -6.40
CA GLN A 143 12.61 -7.02 -6.32
C GLN A 143 13.45 -7.07 -5.04
N GLN A 144 12.86 -7.44 -3.89
CA GLN A 144 13.59 -7.61 -2.63
C GLN A 144 14.63 -8.74 -2.72
N ILE A 145 14.26 -9.89 -3.30
CA ILE A 145 15.18 -11.01 -3.53
C ILE A 145 16.31 -10.58 -4.47
N TRP A 146 15.97 -9.90 -5.57
CA TRP A 146 16.94 -9.38 -6.53
C TRP A 146 17.96 -8.45 -5.86
N ALA A 147 17.50 -7.50 -5.05
CA ALA A 147 18.37 -6.56 -4.36
C ALA A 147 19.25 -7.24 -3.28
N ALA A 148 18.78 -8.35 -2.72
CA ALA A 148 19.53 -9.14 -1.75
C ALA A 148 20.74 -9.89 -2.33
N VAL A 149 20.70 -10.20 -3.63
CA VAL A 149 21.74 -11.02 -4.29
C VAL A 149 22.52 -10.28 -5.38
N THR A 150 22.16 -9.04 -5.68
CA THR A 150 22.80 -8.24 -6.74
C THR A 150 23.76 -7.22 -6.15
N ASP A 151 25.04 -7.32 -6.51
CA ASP A 151 26.08 -6.43 -5.97
C ASP A 151 25.82 -4.94 -6.25
N GLY A 152 25.30 -4.60 -7.44
CA GLY A 152 24.97 -3.22 -7.82
C GLY A 152 23.73 -2.65 -7.11
N ALA A 153 22.93 -3.47 -6.42
CA ALA A 153 21.71 -3.04 -5.74
C ALA A 153 21.93 -2.73 -4.24
N LYS A 154 23.15 -2.95 -3.73
CA LYS A 154 23.48 -2.78 -2.32
C LYS A 154 23.38 -1.30 -1.92
N ASN A 155 22.70 -1.05 -0.80
CA ASN A 155 22.55 0.27 -0.18
C ASN A 155 21.92 1.32 -1.11
N GLN A 156 21.06 0.87 -2.03
CA GLN A 156 20.28 1.74 -2.91
C GLN A 156 18.80 1.72 -2.50
N ALA A 157 18.10 2.82 -2.75
CA ALA A 157 16.65 2.84 -2.69
C ALA A 157 16.06 2.56 -4.08
N PHE A 158 14.96 1.81 -4.12
CA PHE A 158 14.23 1.46 -5.34
C PHE A 158 12.75 1.69 -5.14
N ASN A 159 12.13 2.41 -6.09
CA ASN A 159 10.70 2.37 -6.27
C ASN A 159 10.29 1.00 -6.83
N CYS A 160 9.12 0.52 -6.42
CA CYS A 160 8.57 -0.74 -6.91
C CYS A 160 7.16 -0.51 -7.44
N THR A 161 6.98 -0.65 -8.74
CA THR A 161 5.68 -0.60 -9.42
C THR A 161 5.60 -1.76 -10.40
N ASN A 162 4.41 -2.05 -10.91
CA ASN A 162 4.22 -3.09 -11.93
C ASN A 162 4.82 -2.72 -13.30
N GLY A 163 5.20 -1.46 -13.50
CA GLY A 163 5.70 -0.94 -14.78
C GLY A 163 4.60 -0.51 -15.76
N ASP A 164 3.33 -0.60 -15.36
CA ASP A 164 2.16 -0.14 -16.10
C ASP A 164 1.32 0.87 -15.30
N VAL A 165 0.32 1.46 -15.97
CA VAL A 165 -0.63 2.41 -15.37
C VAL A 165 -2.05 2.06 -15.81
N PHE A 166 -3.02 2.38 -14.97
CA PHE A 166 -4.44 2.20 -15.25
C PHE A 166 -5.24 3.38 -14.68
N THR A 167 -6.51 3.51 -15.08
CA THR A 167 -7.44 4.50 -14.50
C THR A 167 -8.39 3.83 -13.51
N GLY A 168 -8.88 4.57 -12.52
CA GLY A 168 -9.92 4.08 -11.62
C GLY A 168 -11.12 3.50 -12.36
N LYS A 169 -11.53 4.15 -13.46
CA LYS A 169 -12.57 3.66 -14.39
C LYS A 169 -12.28 2.27 -14.96
N SER A 170 -11.05 2.03 -15.44
CA SER A 170 -10.66 0.73 -16.02
C SER A 170 -10.62 -0.37 -14.97
N LEU A 171 -10.06 -0.10 -13.78
CA LEU A 171 -10.09 -1.03 -12.66
C LEU A 171 -11.52 -1.35 -12.23
N TRP A 172 -12.40 -0.35 -12.18
CA TRP A 172 -13.79 -0.55 -11.76
C TRP A 172 -14.57 -1.47 -12.70
N LYS A 173 -14.33 -1.37 -14.01
CA LYS A 173 -14.92 -2.29 -14.99
C LYS A 173 -14.51 -3.74 -14.73
N VAL A 174 -13.21 -3.97 -14.51
CA VAL A 174 -12.68 -5.30 -14.19
C VAL A 174 -13.32 -5.84 -12.91
N LEU A 175 -13.42 -5.02 -11.86
CA LEU A 175 -14.09 -5.45 -10.62
C LEU A 175 -15.58 -5.76 -10.84
N CYS A 176 -16.28 -4.99 -11.66
CA CYS A 176 -17.68 -5.28 -12.00
C CYS A 176 -17.83 -6.64 -12.68
N GLU A 177 -16.96 -6.95 -13.64
CA GLU A 177 -16.94 -8.23 -14.35
C GLU A 177 -16.58 -9.41 -13.43
N VAL A 178 -15.56 -9.25 -12.58
CA VAL A 178 -15.08 -10.30 -11.66
C VAL A 178 -16.13 -10.67 -10.61
N PHE A 179 -16.84 -9.68 -10.07
CA PHE A 179 -17.83 -9.87 -8.99
C PHE A 179 -19.28 -9.99 -9.50
N ASP A 180 -19.49 -9.98 -10.81
CA ASP A 180 -20.82 -10.00 -11.44
C ASP A 180 -21.78 -8.95 -10.85
N VAL A 181 -21.31 -7.70 -10.84
CA VAL A 181 -22.08 -6.54 -10.37
C VAL A 181 -22.26 -5.52 -11.48
N GLY A 182 -23.40 -4.82 -11.48
CA GLY A 182 -23.71 -3.81 -12.49
C GLY A 182 -22.71 -2.65 -12.47
N PHE A 183 -22.13 -2.34 -13.63
CA PHE A 183 -21.28 -1.17 -13.81
C PHE A 183 -22.10 0.12 -13.73
N VAL A 184 -21.72 1.01 -12.82
CA VAL A 184 -22.25 2.38 -12.72
C VAL A 184 -21.10 3.34 -12.98
N ALA A 185 -21.25 4.18 -14.00
CA ALA A 185 -20.26 5.22 -14.27
C ALA A 185 -20.21 6.20 -13.09
N TYR A 186 -19.02 6.72 -12.79
CA TYR A 186 -18.90 7.80 -11.83
C TYR A 186 -19.60 9.05 -12.37
N GLU A 187 -20.53 9.58 -11.58
CA GLU A 187 -21.20 10.85 -11.82
C GLU A 187 -20.79 11.82 -10.72
N GLU A 188 -20.34 13.00 -11.12
CA GLU A 188 -20.02 14.08 -10.19
C GLU A 188 -21.32 14.74 -9.74
N ASN A 189 -21.85 14.28 -8.60
CA ASN A 189 -23.06 14.81 -7.97
C ASN A 189 -22.69 15.50 -6.65
N ASP A 190 -23.40 16.58 -6.29
CA ASP A 190 -23.16 17.34 -5.04
C ASP A 190 -23.37 16.49 -3.77
N GLU A 191 -24.16 15.42 -3.87
CA GLU A 191 -24.27 14.40 -2.82
C GLU A 191 -23.08 13.46 -2.84
N LYS A 192 -22.12 13.68 -1.93
CA LYS A 192 -21.02 12.75 -1.70
C LYS A 192 -21.58 11.35 -1.36
N PHE A 193 -21.17 10.35 -2.13
CA PHE A 193 -21.50 8.96 -1.81
C PHE A 193 -20.87 8.56 -0.46
N ASP A 194 -21.71 8.41 0.56
CA ASP A 194 -21.28 7.99 1.91
C ASP A 194 -21.00 6.49 1.95
N TRP A 195 -19.88 6.10 1.36
CA TRP A 195 -19.42 4.72 1.32
C TRP A 195 -19.20 4.17 2.74
N LEU A 196 -18.64 4.97 3.65
CA LEU A 196 -18.39 4.55 5.03
C LEU A 196 -19.69 4.31 5.80
N GLY A 197 -20.66 5.21 5.70
CA GLY A 197 -21.98 5.05 6.29
C GLY A 197 -22.74 3.88 5.69
N MET A 198 -22.63 3.67 4.38
CA MET A 198 -23.22 2.50 3.73
C MET A 198 -22.60 1.19 4.26
N MET A 199 -21.29 1.11 4.46
CA MET A 199 -20.62 -0.09 4.96
C MET A 199 -20.77 -0.28 6.48
N LYS A 200 -21.18 0.77 7.21
CA LYS A 200 -21.33 0.76 8.67
C LYS A 200 -22.37 -0.26 9.10
N GLY A 201 -22.02 -1.08 10.09
CA GLY A 201 -22.96 -2.06 10.68
C GLY A 201 -23.21 -3.30 9.84
N LYS A 202 -22.54 -3.48 8.69
CA LYS A 202 -22.68 -4.68 7.85
C LYS A 202 -21.94 -5.92 8.37
N GLY A 203 -21.45 -5.92 9.61
CA GLY A 203 -20.76 -7.06 10.22
C GLY A 203 -21.59 -8.34 10.20
N LYS A 204 -22.85 -8.28 10.69
CA LYS A 204 -23.75 -9.46 10.68
C LYS A 204 -24.06 -9.95 9.27
N LEU A 205 -24.25 -9.02 8.33
CA LEU A 205 -24.46 -9.36 6.93
C LEU A 205 -23.24 -10.07 6.34
N TRP A 206 -22.04 -9.61 6.71
CA TRP A 206 -20.81 -10.27 6.29
C TRP A 206 -20.70 -11.69 6.86
N ASP A 207 -21.06 -11.88 8.13
CA ASP A 207 -21.10 -13.21 8.75
C ASP A 207 -22.05 -14.17 7.99
N GLU A 208 -23.24 -13.68 7.58
CA GLU A 208 -24.18 -14.44 6.74
C GLU A 208 -23.60 -14.81 5.37
N ILE A 209 -22.88 -13.88 4.73
CA ILE A 209 -22.20 -14.12 3.44
C ILE A 209 -21.11 -15.18 3.61
N VAL A 210 -20.30 -15.07 4.67
CA VAL A 210 -19.23 -16.02 4.99
C VAL A 210 -19.80 -17.43 5.18
N GLU A 211 -20.88 -17.57 5.94
CA GLU A 211 -21.54 -18.86 6.16
C GLU A 211 -22.13 -19.43 4.86
N LYS A 212 -22.83 -18.62 4.07
CA LYS A 212 -23.48 -19.07 2.83
C LYS A 212 -22.49 -19.54 1.76
N TYR A 213 -21.35 -18.85 1.62
CA TYR A 213 -20.36 -19.12 0.58
C TYR A 213 -19.12 -19.87 1.09
N GLU A 214 -19.13 -20.35 2.34
CA GLU A 214 -18.04 -21.09 2.98
C GLU A 214 -16.68 -20.36 2.87
N LEU A 215 -16.68 -19.05 3.13
CA LEU A 215 -15.47 -18.23 3.07
C LEU A 215 -14.58 -18.50 4.29
N LEU A 216 -13.26 -18.50 4.08
CA LEU A 216 -12.22 -18.77 5.09
C LEU A 216 -12.01 -17.63 6.10
#